data_AF-A0A346Y597-F1
#
_entry.id   AF-A0A346Y597-F1
#
_cell.length_a   1.000
_cell.length_b   1.000
_cell.length_c   1.000
_cell.angle_alpha   90.00
_cell.angle_beta   90.00
_cell.angle_gamma   90.00
#
_symmetry.space_group_name_H-M   'P 1'
#
loop_
_entity.id
_entity.type
_entity.pdbx_description
1 polymer ?
#
loop_
_entity_poly.entity_id
_entity_poly.type
_entity_poly.pdbx_seq_one_letter_code
_entity_poly.pdbx_strand_id
1 'polypeptide(L)' 'MHRIFTTSFASVYPHYVNKVERKGRTKAELDQVIEWLTGYDEAGL' A
#
# COMPACT_ATOMS: atom_id res chain seq x y z
N MET A 1 -10.65 2.81 21.04
CA MET A 1 -9.43 2.61 20.22
C MET A 1 -9.80 1.69 19.06
N HIS A 2 -9.62 2.10 17.80
CA HIS A 2 -9.95 1.27 16.63
C HIS A 2 -8.75 0.37 16.27
N ARG A 3 -8.99 -0.91 15.96
CA ARG A 3 -7.93 -1.91 15.67
C ARG A 3 -7.00 -1.49 14.53
N ILE A 4 -7.48 -0.65 13.62
CA ILE A 4 -6.70 -0.18 12.47
C ILE A 4 -5.43 0.58 12.87
N PHE A 5 -5.44 1.27 14.01
CA PHE A 5 -4.28 2.05 14.46
C PHE A 5 -3.15 1.17 15.00
N THR A 6 -3.44 -0.10 15.30
CA THR A 6 -2.45 -1.09 15.78
C THR A 6 -2.08 -2.12 14.71
N THR A 7 -2.77 -2.11 13.56
CA THR A 7 -2.49 -3.04 12.47
C THR A 7 -1.23 -2.59 11.73
N SER A 8 -0.28 -3.51 11.52
CA SER A 8 0.93 -3.21 10.74
C SER A 8 0.58 -2.98 9.27
N PHE A 9 1.24 -1.99 8.66
CA PHE A 9 1.09 -1.72 7.23
C PHE A 9 1.40 -2.96 6.38
N ALA A 10 2.44 -3.71 6.73
CA ALA A 10 2.83 -4.95 6.07
C ALA A 10 1.70 -6.00 5.99
N SER A 11 0.80 -6.05 6.98
CA SER A 11 -0.35 -6.97 6.94
C SER A 11 -1.46 -6.50 5.99
N VAL A 12 -1.53 -5.20 5.69
CA VAL A 12 -2.56 -4.59 4.84
C VAL A 12 -2.08 -4.48 3.40
N TYR A 13 -0.78 -4.26 3.18
CA TYR A 13 -0.18 -4.01 1.87
C TYR A 13 -0.53 -5.07 0.80
N PRO A 14 -0.49 -6.40 1.08
CA PRO A 14 -0.90 -7.41 0.09
C PRO A 14 -2.35 -7.25 -0.38
N HIS A 15 -3.24 -6.73 0.47
CA HIS A 15 -4.63 -6.47 0.09
C HIS A 15 -4.77 -5.28 -0.85
N TYR A 16 -3.88 -4.27 -0.76
CA TYR A 16 -3.84 -3.19 -1.73
C TYR A 16 -3.36 -3.69 -3.10
N VAL A 17 -2.28 -4.48 -3.12
CA VAL A 17 -1.74 -5.10 -4.35
C VAL A 17 -2.84 -5.92 -5.06
N ASN A 18 -3.47 -6.86 -4.35
CA ASN A 18 -4.56 -7.66 -4.91
C ASN A 18 -5.73 -6.81 -5.44
N LYS A 19 -6.04 -5.69 -4.77
CA LYS A 19 -7.11 -4.78 -5.18
C LYS A 19 -6.77 -4.02 -6.46
N VAL A 20 -5.53 -3.56 -6.61
CA VAL A 20 -5.10 -2.84 -7.82
C VAL A 20 -4.95 -3.78 -9.02
N GLU A 21 -4.44 -4.99 -8.81
CA GLU A 21 -4.33 -6.02 -9.84
C GLU A 21 -5.70 -6.43 -10.37
N ARG A 22 -6.68 -6.62 -9.48
CA ARG A 22 -8.09 -6.86 -9.87
C ARG A 22 -8.70 -5.72 -10.69
N LYS A 23 -8.11 -4.52 -10.64
CA LYS A 23 -8.52 -3.35 -11.43
C LYS A 23 -7.63 -3.11 -12.65
N GLY A 24 -6.79 -4.08 -13.02
CA GLY A 24 -5.89 -3.99 -14.17
C GLY A 24 -4.73 -3.01 -13.98
N ARG A 25 -4.39 -2.67 -12.74
CA ARG A 25 -3.26 -1.82 -12.38
C ARG A 25 -2.13 -2.66 -11.77
N THR A 26 -0.93 -2.11 -11.75
CA THR A 26 0.28 -2.81 -11.27
C THR A 26 0.66 -2.39 -9.85
N LYS A 27 1.47 -3.23 -9.18
CA LYS A 27 2.12 -2.89 -7.91
C LYS A 27 2.95 -1.60 -8.03
N ALA A 28 3.69 -1.43 -9.13
CA ALA A 28 4.54 -0.25 -9.34
C ALA A 28 3.72 1.05 -9.37
N GLU A 29 2.54 1.05 -10.00
CA GLU A 29 1.64 2.21 -9.98
C GLU A 29 1.10 2.49 -8.57
N LEU A 30 0.82 1.45 -7.79
CA LEU A 30 0.41 1.60 -6.39
C LEU A 30 1.53 2.21 -5.54
N ASP A 31 2.76 1.73 -5.71
CA ASP A 31 3.92 2.23 -4.96
C ASP A 31 4.20 3.70 -5.27
N GLN A 32 4.11 4.11 -6.55
CA GLN A 32 4.21 5.53 -6.94
C GLN A 32 3.14 6.40 -6.28
N VAL A 33 1.91 5.91 -6.15
CA VAL A 33 0.83 6.66 -5.47
C VAL A 33 1.12 6.77 -3.97
N ILE A 34 1.64 5.71 -3.35
CA ILE A 34 2.01 5.74 -1.93
C ILE A 34 3.17 6.71 -1.69
N GLU A 35 4.18 6.70 -2.56
CA GLU A 35 5.29 7.64 -2.54
C GLU A 35 4.80 9.08 -2.68
N TRP A 36 3.89 9.37 -3.62
CA TRP A 36 3.31 10.71 -3.77
C TRP A 36 2.51 11.16 -2.54
N LEU A 37 1.78 10.25 -1.89
CA LEU A 37 0.93 10.57 -0.74
C LEU A 37 1.71 10.69 0.58
N THR A 38 2.80 9.95 0.73
CA THR A 38 3.48 9.76 2.02
C THR A 38 4.94 10.19 2.02
N GLY A 39 5.56 10.32 0.85
CA GLY A 39 7.00 10.53 0.70
C GLY A 39 7.86 9.29 0.95
N TYR A 40 7.26 8.12 1.21
CA TYR A 40 8.00 6.86 1.36
C TYR A 40 8.31 6.23 0.00
N ASP A 41 9.57 5.92 -0.22
CA ASP A 41 10.03 5.16 -1.37
C ASP A 41 9.93 3.65 -1.12
N GLU A 42 10.35 2.84 -2.09
CA GLU A 42 10.36 1.37 -1.95
C GLU A 42 11.23 0.89 -0.78
N ALA A 43 12.23 1.67 -0.34
CA ALA A 43 13.04 1.35 0.84
C ALA A 43 12.32 1.65 2.16
N GLY A 44 11.30 2.52 2.13
CA GLY A 44 10.46 2.89 3.27
C GLY A 44 9.17 2.08 3.44
N LEU A 45 8.81 1.23 2.47
CA LEU A 45 7.58 0.40 2.45
C LEU A 45 7.80 -1.03 2.96
#